data_AF-A0A316S2Q9-F1
#
_entry.id   AF-A0A316S2Q9-F1
#
_cell.length_a   1.000
_cell.length_b   1.000
_cell.length_c   1.000
_cell.angle_alpha   90.00
_cell.angle_beta   90.00
_cell.angle_gamma   90.00
#
_symmetry.space_group_name_H-M   'P 1'
#
loop_
_entity.id
_entity.type
_entity.pdbx_description
1 polymer ?
#
loop_
_entity_poly.entity_id
_entity_poly.type
_entity_poly.pdbx_seq_one_letter_code
_entity_poly.pdbx_strand_id
1 'polypeptide(L)'
;MQISDSIIRLAEQAKTALAPHFARIDRIAFANTAKVLDAFREHRVAANNFDSTSGYGYDDKGREVLDRIWADVMGAEAALVRQQIVSGTHALTVGLFGLLRPGDVMLSVAGKPYDTLEEVIGITGTPGDGSLRDFGVGYDTVELTPEGSFDWAGIEAKMRQYAGHLKMVFVQRSKGYLNRRTLSVEEIGGLVAFVRAHSPDSFVVVDNCYGEFTEEREPCAVGADLVIGSLIKNPGGGMAETGGYLAGSRRAVELASYRLTSPGTGAEVGATMGQNKPMYKGLFYAPHTVAQALKTAHLAAYIFDALGFRVEPAWNEPRYDIIQTVITGSAEGLCAFCRGIQSASPVDSHVTPEPWAMPGYADQVIMAAGAFVQGSSIEMSADGPLRPPYTAFFQGGLTYESGKLGILAAADAMLRAQKK
;
A
#
# COMPACT_ATOMS: atom_id res chain seq x y z
N MET A 1 -22.19 -21.77 2.58
CA MET A 1 -22.26 -20.58 3.45
C MET A 1 -23.72 -20.15 3.57
N GLN A 2 -24.27 -20.07 4.79
CA GLN A 2 -25.66 -19.62 5.01
C GLN A 2 -25.62 -18.14 5.40
N ILE A 3 -26.01 -17.25 4.49
CA ILE A 3 -26.12 -15.79 4.72
C ILE A 3 -27.59 -15.46 4.99
N SER A 4 -27.86 -14.66 6.02
CA SER A 4 -29.23 -14.24 6.34
C SER A 4 -29.90 -13.38 5.25
N ASP A 5 -31.21 -13.56 5.06
CA ASP A 5 -32.00 -12.81 4.07
C ASP A 5 -31.94 -11.30 4.27
N SER A 6 -31.78 -10.83 5.52
CA SER A 6 -31.60 -9.42 5.83
C SER A 6 -30.33 -8.85 5.21
N ILE A 7 -29.22 -9.59 5.26
CA ILE A 7 -27.94 -9.18 4.68
C ILE A 7 -28.00 -9.23 3.15
N ILE A 8 -28.65 -10.25 2.59
CA ILE A 8 -28.86 -10.34 1.14
C ILE A 8 -29.65 -9.13 0.64
N ARG A 9 -30.72 -8.72 1.34
CA ARG A 9 -31.49 -7.52 1.01
C ARG A 9 -30.66 -6.24 1.07
N LEU A 10 -29.81 -6.07 2.09
CA LEU A 10 -28.89 -4.93 2.17
C LEU A 10 -27.91 -4.90 0.99
N ALA A 11 -27.37 -6.05 0.60
CA ALA A 11 -26.46 -6.15 -0.54
C ALA A 11 -27.14 -5.82 -1.89
N GLU A 12 -28.43 -6.10 -2.02
CA GLU A 12 -29.21 -5.69 -3.19
C GLU A 12 -29.49 -4.19 -3.21
N GLN A 13 -29.79 -3.58 -2.06
CA GLN A 13 -29.94 -2.13 -1.94
C GLN A 13 -28.63 -1.38 -2.26
N ALA A 14 -27.49 -1.95 -1.84
CA ALA A 14 -26.17 -1.42 -2.10
C ALA A 14 -25.88 -1.28 -3.61
N LYS A 15 -26.42 -2.15 -4.48
CA LYS A 15 -26.20 -2.07 -5.93
C LYS A 15 -26.62 -0.72 -6.50
N THR A 16 -27.79 -0.23 -6.10
CA THR A 16 -28.31 1.06 -6.57
C THR A 16 -27.52 2.21 -5.97
N ALA A 17 -27.24 2.16 -4.66
CA ALA A 17 -26.53 3.23 -3.96
C ALA A 17 -25.08 3.40 -4.44
N LEU A 18 -24.40 2.29 -4.74
CA LEU A 18 -22.99 2.27 -5.10
C LEU A 18 -22.73 2.39 -6.61
N ALA A 19 -23.77 2.32 -7.45
CA ALA A 19 -23.63 2.40 -8.91
C ALA A 19 -22.81 3.61 -9.40
N PRO A 20 -23.00 4.85 -8.88
CA PRO A 20 -22.19 5.99 -9.32
C PRO A 20 -20.71 5.85 -8.96
N HIS A 21 -20.40 5.29 -7.79
CA HIS A 21 -19.04 5.06 -7.32
C HIS A 21 -18.37 3.96 -8.15
N PHE A 22 -19.08 2.87 -8.43
CA PHE A 22 -18.58 1.77 -9.26
C PHE A 22 -18.29 2.25 -10.69
N ALA A 23 -19.17 3.08 -11.26
CA ALA A 23 -18.95 3.68 -12.58
C ALA A 23 -17.75 4.64 -12.62
N ARG A 24 -17.41 5.30 -11.51
CA ARG A 24 -16.17 6.10 -11.41
C ARG A 24 -14.94 5.17 -11.33
N ILE A 25 -15.00 4.14 -10.50
CA ILE A 25 -13.93 3.15 -10.36
C ILE A 25 -13.62 2.48 -11.70
N ASP A 26 -14.65 2.07 -12.46
CA ASP A 26 -14.48 1.43 -13.76
C ASP A 26 -13.83 2.34 -14.80
N ARG A 27 -14.12 3.65 -14.75
CA ARG A 27 -13.46 4.65 -15.62
C ARG A 27 -11.96 4.76 -15.31
N ILE A 28 -11.62 4.86 -14.02
CA ILE A 28 -10.21 4.92 -13.57
C ILE A 28 -9.49 3.62 -13.94
N ALA A 29 -10.13 2.47 -13.70
CA ALA A 29 -9.58 1.16 -14.05
C ALA A 29 -9.29 1.07 -15.55
N PHE A 30 -10.21 1.52 -16.41
CA PHE A 30 -10.03 1.55 -17.85
C PHE A 30 -8.85 2.44 -18.27
N ALA A 31 -8.76 3.66 -17.73
CA ALA A 31 -7.64 4.57 -18.01
C ALA A 31 -6.29 3.97 -17.59
N ASN A 32 -6.23 3.36 -16.41
CA ASN A 32 -5.03 2.71 -15.91
C ASN A 32 -4.68 1.44 -16.71
N THR A 33 -5.66 0.65 -17.14
CA THR A 33 -5.43 -0.49 -18.04
C THR A 33 -4.87 -0.03 -19.39
N ALA A 34 -5.40 1.05 -19.97
CA ALA A 34 -4.87 1.62 -21.20
C ALA A 34 -3.40 2.06 -21.03
N LYS A 35 -3.10 2.81 -19.96
CA LYS A 35 -1.73 3.23 -19.60
C LYS A 35 -0.75 2.05 -19.50
N VAL A 36 -1.14 0.97 -18.82
CA VAL A 36 -0.31 -0.24 -18.70
C VAL A 36 -0.14 -0.93 -20.06
N LEU A 37 -1.21 -1.07 -20.84
CA LEU A 37 -1.17 -1.68 -22.17
C LEU A 37 -0.27 -0.90 -23.15
N ASP A 38 -0.35 0.43 -23.12
CA ASP A 38 0.47 1.29 -23.96
C ASP A 38 1.95 1.15 -23.60
N ALA A 39 2.30 1.17 -22.31
CA ALA A 39 3.68 0.92 -21.87
C ALA A 39 4.19 -0.47 -22.32
N PHE A 40 3.37 -1.52 -22.22
CA PHE A 40 3.74 -2.85 -22.72
C PHE A 40 4.00 -2.87 -24.23
N ARG A 41 3.20 -2.14 -25.01
CA ARG A 41 3.34 -2.03 -26.47
C ARG A 41 4.58 -1.23 -26.85
N GLU A 42 4.81 -0.10 -26.20
CA GLU A 42 5.96 0.79 -26.45
C GLU A 42 7.28 0.09 -26.17
N HIS A 43 7.36 -0.64 -25.05
CA HIS A 43 8.55 -1.44 -24.71
C HIS A 43 8.63 -2.80 -25.39
N ARG A 44 7.67 -3.11 -26.27
CA ARG A 44 7.63 -4.32 -27.10
C ARG A 44 7.78 -5.60 -26.30
N VAL A 45 6.97 -5.74 -25.23
CA VAL A 45 6.96 -6.94 -24.40
C VAL A 45 6.73 -8.18 -25.27
N ALA A 46 7.62 -9.15 -25.15
CA ALA A 46 7.64 -10.38 -25.92
C ALA A 46 7.86 -11.58 -24.99
N ALA A 47 7.61 -12.79 -25.50
CA ALA A 47 7.70 -14.01 -24.72
C ALA A 47 9.08 -14.22 -24.07
N ASN A 48 10.16 -13.76 -24.71
CA ASN A 48 11.52 -13.85 -24.18
C ASN A 48 11.80 -12.90 -23.01
N ASN A 49 10.94 -11.91 -22.74
CA ASN A 49 11.02 -11.14 -21.49
C ASN A 49 10.70 -12.00 -20.25
N PHE A 50 10.13 -13.18 -20.45
CA PHE A 50 9.76 -14.11 -19.37
C PHE A 50 10.82 -15.20 -19.13
N ASP A 51 11.90 -15.19 -19.92
CA ASP A 51 13.00 -16.14 -19.74
C ASP A 51 13.66 -15.92 -18.38
N SER A 52 14.06 -17.01 -17.74
CA SER A 52 14.72 -16.97 -16.44
C SER A 52 16.20 -16.65 -16.63
N THR A 53 16.74 -15.79 -15.77
CA THR A 53 18.19 -15.66 -15.57
C THR A 53 18.63 -16.31 -14.26
N SER A 54 19.93 -16.57 -14.15
CA SER A 54 20.60 -17.18 -12.97
C SER A 54 21.96 -16.52 -12.71
N GLY A 55 22.62 -16.86 -11.60
CA GLY A 55 23.93 -16.31 -11.25
C GLY A 55 23.87 -14.80 -10.96
N TYR A 56 24.79 -14.02 -11.54
CA TYR A 56 24.78 -12.56 -11.39
C TYR A 56 23.54 -11.89 -12.00
N GLY A 57 22.96 -12.49 -13.05
CA GLY A 57 21.82 -11.91 -13.76
C GLY A 57 22.15 -10.64 -14.53
N TYR A 58 23.35 -10.53 -15.10
CA TYR A 58 23.66 -9.50 -16.09
C TYR A 58 22.83 -9.67 -17.36
N ASP A 59 22.57 -8.57 -18.07
CA ASP A 59 21.82 -8.52 -19.33
C ASP A 59 20.44 -9.19 -19.27
N ASP A 60 19.79 -9.14 -18.09
CA ASP A 60 18.41 -9.61 -17.94
C ASP A 60 17.44 -8.63 -18.59
N LYS A 61 17.20 -8.83 -19.88
CA LYS A 61 16.28 -8.02 -20.69
C LYS A 61 14.86 -7.99 -20.12
N GLY A 62 14.40 -9.08 -19.51
CA GLY A 62 13.08 -9.16 -18.89
C GLY A 62 12.96 -8.19 -17.72
N ARG A 63 13.96 -8.18 -16.84
CA ARG A 63 14.05 -7.26 -15.70
C ARG A 63 14.15 -5.81 -16.15
N GLU A 64 15.03 -5.51 -17.10
CA GLU A 64 15.26 -4.14 -17.56
C GLU A 64 14.06 -3.53 -18.29
N VAL A 65 13.36 -4.33 -19.08
CA VAL A 65 12.10 -3.89 -19.73
C VAL A 65 11.03 -3.63 -18.67
N LEU A 66 10.96 -4.46 -17.62
CA LEU A 66 9.99 -4.29 -16.55
C LEU A 66 10.21 -2.96 -15.82
N ASP A 67 11.46 -2.63 -15.49
CA ASP A 67 11.81 -1.35 -14.87
C ASP A 67 11.35 -0.15 -15.70
N ARG A 68 11.53 -0.18 -17.03
CA ARG A 68 11.09 0.91 -17.90
C ARG A 68 9.57 1.04 -17.98
N ILE A 69 8.86 -0.09 -18.08
CA ILE A 69 7.39 -0.09 -18.05
C ILE A 69 6.88 0.52 -16.75
N TRP A 70 7.47 0.15 -15.62
CA TRP A 70 7.10 0.69 -14.33
C TRP A 70 7.39 2.18 -14.19
N ALA A 71 8.51 2.66 -14.74
CA ALA A 71 8.80 4.08 -14.81
C ALA A 71 7.69 4.83 -15.54
N ASP A 72 7.29 4.38 -16.73
CA ASP A 72 6.23 5.02 -17.51
C ASP A 72 4.87 4.98 -16.82
N VAL A 73 4.48 3.82 -16.27
CA VAL A 73 3.19 3.62 -15.59
C VAL A 73 3.04 4.51 -14.36
N MET A 74 4.14 4.71 -13.62
CA MET A 74 4.17 5.56 -12.43
C MET A 74 4.34 7.06 -12.77
N GLY A 75 4.67 7.41 -14.02
CA GLY A 75 5.01 8.77 -14.41
C GLY A 75 6.37 9.22 -13.86
N ALA A 76 7.34 8.30 -13.85
CA ALA A 76 8.67 8.46 -13.29
C ALA A 76 9.76 8.41 -14.38
N GLU A 77 10.97 8.84 -14.05
CA GLU A 77 12.12 8.79 -14.96
C GLU A 77 12.82 7.41 -15.00
N ALA A 78 12.74 6.69 -13.88
CA ALA A 78 13.32 5.36 -13.70
C ALA A 78 12.50 4.56 -12.67
N ALA A 79 12.66 3.24 -12.69
CA ALA A 79 12.17 2.37 -11.63
C ALA A 79 13.13 1.21 -11.35
N LEU A 80 12.95 0.57 -10.19
CA LEU A 80 13.65 -0.60 -9.71
C LEU A 80 12.63 -1.59 -9.16
N VAL A 81 12.33 -2.65 -9.91
CA VAL A 81 11.32 -3.65 -9.55
C VAL A 81 11.95 -5.03 -9.42
N ARG A 82 11.93 -5.61 -8.23
CA ARG A 82 12.78 -6.77 -7.91
C ARG A 82 12.08 -7.76 -6.97
N GLN A 83 12.25 -9.07 -7.22
CA GLN A 83 11.84 -10.10 -6.24
C GLN A 83 12.76 -10.13 -5.02
N GLN A 84 13.99 -9.61 -5.13
CA GLN A 84 14.92 -9.51 -3.99
C GLN A 84 14.40 -8.58 -2.89
N ILE A 85 13.46 -7.69 -3.22
CA ILE A 85 12.81 -6.81 -2.24
C ILE A 85 11.71 -7.62 -1.53
N VAL A 86 12.05 -8.24 -0.41
CA VAL A 86 11.16 -9.21 0.29
C VAL A 86 9.82 -8.66 0.81
N SER A 87 9.67 -7.34 0.98
CA SER A 87 8.42 -6.72 1.47
C SER A 87 8.36 -5.22 1.13
N GLY A 88 7.20 -4.59 1.35
CA GLY A 88 7.06 -3.13 1.27
C GLY A 88 7.95 -2.39 2.27
N THR A 89 8.06 -2.88 3.50
CA THR A 89 8.97 -2.33 4.51
C THR A 89 10.42 -2.42 4.04
N HIS A 90 10.83 -3.54 3.44
CA HIS A 90 12.17 -3.64 2.86
C HIS A 90 12.38 -2.66 1.70
N ALA A 91 11.37 -2.46 0.84
CA ALA A 91 11.43 -1.46 -0.23
C ALA A 91 11.66 -0.04 0.34
N LEU A 92 10.93 0.31 1.41
CA LEU A 92 11.09 1.57 2.12
C LEU A 92 12.49 1.67 2.74
N THR A 93 12.95 0.65 3.44
CA THR A 93 14.33 0.60 3.98
C THR A 93 15.37 0.83 2.90
N VAL A 94 15.24 0.20 1.73
CA VAL A 94 16.14 0.39 0.58
C VAL A 94 16.14 1.85 0.11
N GLY A 95 14.96 2.45 -0.05
CA GLY A 95 14.83 3.85 -0.45
C GLY A 95 15.42 4.82 0.59
N LEU A 96 15.02 4.67 1.85
CA LEU A 96 15.47 5.55 2.93
C LEU A 96 16.99 5.52 3.11
N PHE A 97 17.58 4.33 3.24
CA PHE A 97 19.03 4.18 3.37
C PHE A 97 19.79 4.49 2.07
N GLY A 98 19.15 4.33 0.91
CA GLY A 98 19.72 4.72 -0.37
C GLY A 98 19.92 6.23 -0.45
N LEU A 99 18.95 7.00 0.03
CA LEU A 99 18.91 8.45 -0.12
C LEU A 99 19.57 9.23 1.05
N LEU A 100 19.50 8.73 2.28
CA LEU A 100 19.96 9.42 3.49
C LEU A 100 21.42 9.06 3.86
N ARG A 101 22.15 10.03 4.43
CA ARG A 101 23.54 9.92 4.88
C ARG A 101 23.69 10.47 6.31
N PRO A 102 24.79 10.13 7.03
CA PRO A 102 25.03 10.69 8.36
C PRO A 102 24.99 12.22 8.34
N GLY A 103 24.23 12.82 9.28
CA GLY A 103 24.01 14.27 9.37
C GLY A 103 22.81 14.80 8.58
N ASP A 104 22.19 13.98 7.73
CA ASP A 104 20.91 14.31 7.09
C ASP A 104 19.74 14.20 8.06
N VAL A 105 18.65 14.91 7.75
CA VAL A 105 17.37 14.83 8.45
C VAL A 105 16.27 14.37 7.50
N MET A 106 15.48 13.39 7.98
CA MET A 106 14.21 12.97 7.40
C MET A 106 13.05 13.64 8.15
N LEU A 107 12.16 14.31 7.42
CA LEU A 107 10.96 14.93 7.96
C LEU A 107 9.71 14.19 7.48
N SER A 108 8.99 13.51 8.37
CA SER A 108 7.66 12.97 8.05
C SER A 108 6.61 14.06 8.17
N VAL A 109 5.76 14.27 7.16
CA VAL A 109 4.80 15.40 7.13
C VAL A 109 3.33 15.00 7.18
N ALA A 110 3.06 13.70 7.43
CA ALA A 110 1.71 13.18 7.64
C ALA A 110 1.63 12.41 8.96
N GLY A 111 2.29 12.95 9.99
CA GLY A 111 2.49 12.32 11.27
C GLY A 111 3.52 11.20 11.25
N LYS A 112 3.57 10.45 12.34
CA LYS A 112 4.44 9.27 12.47
C LYS A 112 4.13 8.21 11.39
N PRO A 113 5.14 7.63 10.72
CA PRO A 113 4.95 6.48 9.84
C PRO A 113 4.40 5.26 10.58
N TYR A 114 3.90 4.28 9.83
CA TYR A 114 3.39 3.02 10.37
C TYR A 114 4.43 2.21 11.17
N ASP A 115 3.94 1.40 12.10
CA ASP A 115 4.68 0.80 13.21
C ASP A 115 6.00 0.12 12.81
N THR A 116 6.03 -0.70 11.76
CA THR A 116 7.28 -1.42 11.38
C THR A 116 8.37 -0.51 10.82
N LEU A 117 8.03 0.71 10.37
CA LEU A 117 9.02 1.67 9.90
C LEU A 117 9.70 2.41 11.07
N GLU A 118 9.13 2.36 12.27
CA GLU A 118 9.68 3.03 13.44
C GLU A 118 11.05 2.48 13.84
N GLU A 119 11.23 1.15 13.79
CA GLU A 119 12.50 0.48 14.08
C GLU A 119 13.53 0.77 12.97
N VAL A 120 13.10 0.81 11.71
CA VAL A 120 13.96 1.18 10.57
C VAL A 120 14.52 2.59 10.76
N ILE A 121 13.69 3.52 11.24
CA ILE A 121 14.09 4.91 11.51
C ILE A 121 14.91 5.01 12.81
N GLY A 122 14.61 4.20 13.82
CA GLY A 122 15.20 4.28 15.16
C GLY A 122 14.42 5.19 16.12
N ILE A 123 13.10 5.31 15.89
CA ILE A 123 12.15 5.94 16.81
C ILE A 123 11.89 5.01 17.99
N THR A 124 11.76 3.71 17.69
CA THR A 124 11.66 2.59 18.63
C THR A 124 12.72 1.55 18.28
N GLY A 125 12.72 0.41 18.98
CA GLY A 125 13.70 -0.66 18.78
C GLY A 125 14.95 -0.54 19.66
N THR A 126 15.90 -1.44 19.45
CA THR A 126 17.15 -1.52 20.21
C THR A 126 18.23 -0.69 19.52
N PRO A 127 18.87 0.28 20.20
CA PRO A 127 20.01 1.00 19.64
C PRO A 127 21.15 0.07 19.23
N GLY A 128 21.73 0.29 18.06
CA GLY A 128 22.81 -0.51 17.50
C GLY A 128 22.38 -1.63 16.54
N ASP A 129 21.08 -1.86 16.35
CA ASP A 129 20.57 -2.86 15.41
C ASP A 129 20.62 -2.41 13.93
N GLY A 130 21.08 -1.18 13.67
CA GLY A 130 21.34 -0.68 12.32
C GLY A 130 20.20 0.17 11.75
N SER A 131 19.46 0.86 12.62
CA SER A 131 18.46 1.87 12.24
C SER A 131 19.10 3.10 11.59
N LEU A 132 18.32 3.94 10.90
CA LEU A 132 18.82 5.21 10.34
C LEU A 132 19.49 6.09 11.41
N ARG A 133 18.92 6.12 12.61
CA ARG A 133 19.49 6.83 13.77
C ARG A 133 20.87 6.30 14.17
N ASP A 134 21.10 4.98 14.11
CA ASP A 134 22.42 4.39 14.40
C ASP A 134 23.50 4.84 13.39
N PHE A 135 23.09 5.17 12.16
CA PHE A 135 23.96 5.75 11.14
C PHE A 135 24.01 7.29 11.20
N GLY A 136 23.49 7.92 12.26
CA GLY A 136 23.56 9.37 12.47
C GLY A 136 22.59 10.18 11.62
N VAL A 137 21.52 9.58 11.13
CA VAL A 137 20.43 10.28 10.43
C VAL A 137 19.42 10.79 11.46
N GLY A 138 19.06 12.07 11.36
CA GLY A 138 18.03 12.69 12.17
C GLY A 138 16.62 12.39 11.64
N TYR A 139 15.64 12.38 12.54
CA TYR A 139 14.23 12.24 12.21
C TYR A 139 13.42 13.29 12.96
N ASP A 140 12.45 13.90 12.27
CA ASP A 140 11.42 14.72 12.89
C ASP A 140 10.09 14.51 12.17
N THR A 141 9.00 14.97 12.78
CA THR A 141 7.64 14.80 12.27
C THR A 141 6.82 16.08 12.38
N VAL A 142 5.88 16.24 11.45
CA VAL A 142 4.78 17.18 11.52
C VAL A 142 3.49 16.38 11.39
N GLU A 143 2.61 16.52 12.38
CA GLU A 143 1.29 15.91 12.34
C GLU A 143 0.40 16.61 11.32
N LEU A 144 -0.59 15.89 10.79
CA LEU A 144 -1.68 16.54 10.06
C LEU A 144 -2.51 17.41 11.01
N THR A 145 -3.19 18.41 10.46
CA THR A 145 -4.18 19.18 11.21
C THR A 145 -5.32 18.27 11.69
N PRO A 146 -6.14 18.70 12.68
CA PRO A 146 -7.31 17.94 13.12
C PRO A 146 -8.31 17.59 11.99
N GLU A 147 -8.33 18.40 10.92
CA GLU A 147 -9.13 18.18 9.72
C GLU A 147 -8.48 17.18 8.74
N GLY A 148 -7.32 16.63 9.08
CA GLY A 148 -6.58 15.66 8.28
C GLY A 148 -5.90 16.27 7.04
N SER A 149 -5.50 17.54 7.11
CA SER A 149 -4.75 18.23 6.04
C SER A 149 -3.30 18.50 6.47
N PHE A 150 -2.42 18.84 5.54
CA PHE A 150 -1.04 19.20 5.89
C PHE A 150 -0.98 20.47 6.74
N ASP A 151 -0.21 20.45 7.84
CA ASP A 151 0.15 21.65 8.59
C ASP A 151 1.28 22.40 7.87
N TRP A 152 0.91 23.25 6.91
CA TRP A 152 1.86 24.00 6.09
C TRP A 152 2.81 24.87 6.91
N ALA A 153 2.31 25.49 7.99
CA ALA A 153 3.11 26.35 8.84
C ALA A 153 4.12 25.53 9.65
N GLY A 154 3.70 24.37 10.19
CA GLY A 154 4.57 23.42 10.85
C GLY A 154 5.66 22.89 9.91
N ILE A 155 5.29 22.49 8.70
CA ILE A 155 6.24 21.98 7.68
C ILE A 155 7.26 23.07 7.31
N GLU A 156 6.82 24.31 7.06
CA GLU A 156 7.74 25.43 6.76
C GLU A 156 8.72 25.71 7.91
N ALA A 157 8.22 25.73 9.14
CA ALA A 157 9.05 25.94 10.32
C ALA A 157 10.14 24.86 10.44
N LYS A 158 9.79 23.59 10.21
CA LYS A 158 10.76 22.48 10.22
C LYS A 158 11.75 22.55 9.07
N MET A 159 11.31 22.90 7.85
CA MET A 159 12.21 23.10 6.72
C MET A 159 13.24 24.20 7.00
N ARG A 160 12.84 25.29 7.65
CA ARG A 160 13.75 26.35 8.10
C ARG A 160 14.67 25.89 9.22
N GLN A 161 14.14 25.18 10.22
CA GLN A 161 14.90 24.65 11.35
C GLN A 161 16.04 23.74 10.89
N TYR A 162 15.79 22.89 9.89
CA TYR A 162 16.75 21.93 9.37
C TYR A 162 17.39 22.37 8.05
N ALA A 163 17.41 23.67 7.73
CA ALA A 163 18.05 24.17 6.52
C ALA A 163 19.52 23.69 6.44
N GLY A 164 19.90 23.13 5.29
CA GLY A 164 21.23 22.53 5.07
C GLY A 164 21.40 21.09 5.55
N HIS A 165 20.46 20.56 6.34
CA HIS A 165 20.46 19.18 6.84
C HIS A 165 19.24 18.38 6.39
N LEU A 166 18.11 19.03 6.12
CA LEU A 166 16.91 18.37 5.61
C LEU A 166 17.21 17.81 4.23
N LYS A 167 17.14 16.48 4.11
CA LYS A 167 17.40 15.77 2.86
C LYS A 167 16.18 15.09 2.28
N MET A 168 15.21 14.79 3.13
CA MET A 168 14.00 14.07 2.73
C MET A 168 12.77 14.62 3.45
N VAL A 169 11.75 14.91 2.66
CA VAL A 169 10.38 15.07 3.11
C VAL A 169 9.63 13.78 2.75
N PHE A 170 9.20 13.05 3.78
CA PHE A 170 8.51 11.78 3.64
C PHE A 170 7.02 11.94 3.89
N VAL A 171 6.20 11.31 3.05
CA VAL A 171 4.76 11.27 3.22
C VAL A 171 4.24 9.84 3.02
N GLN A 172 3.42 9.38 3.96
CA GLN A 172 2.69 8.13 3.81
C GLN A 172 1.33 8.42 3.17
N ARG A 173 1.06 7.88 1.97
CA ARG A 173 -0.21 8.12 1.28
C ARG A 173 -1.37 7.46 2.03
N SER A 174 -1.32 6.14 2.13
CA SER A 174 -2.32 5.33 2.85
C SER A 174 -2.36 5.68 4.33
N LYS A 175 -3.54 5.63 4.93
CA LYS A 175 -3.68 5.73 6.38
C LYS A 175 -3.13 4.51 7.12
N GLY A 176 -3.05 3.34 6.48
CA GLY A 176 -2.69 2.10 7.17
C GLY A 176 -3.57 1.89 8.41
N TYR A 177 -2.95 1.77 9.57
CA TYR A 177 -3.62 1.65 10.89
C TYR A 177 -3.88 3.00 11.59
N LEU A 178 -3.52 4.12 10.96
CA LEU A 178 -3.66 5.45 11.55
C LEU A 178 -5.12 5.93 11.45
N ASN A 179 -5.53 6.69 12.47
CA ASN A 179 -6.86 7.32 12.53
C ASN A 179 -6.86 8.66 11.78
N ARG A 180 -6.66 8.61 10.46
CA ARG A 180 -6.72 9.75 9.54
C ARG A 180 -7.22 9.30 8.17
N ARG A 181 -7.64 10.25 7.34
CA ARG A 181 -7.93 9.97 5.93
C ARG A 181 -6.65 9.66 5.14
N THR A 182 -6.82 8.87 4.10
CA THR A 182 -5.81 8.66 3.06
C THR A 182 -5.68 9.93 2.21
N LEU A 183 -4.44 10.28 1.87
CA LEU A 183 -4.13 11.47 1.08
C LEU A 183 -4.26 11.16 -0.41
N SER A 184 -4.87 12.09 -1.16
CA SER A 184 -4.97 12.00 -2.62
C SER A 184 -3.65 12.38 -3.31
N VAL A 185 -3.51 11.98 -4.58
CA VAL A 185 -2.40 12.43 -5.42
C VAL A 185 -2.40 13.95 -5.61
N GLU A 186 -3.57 14.59 -5.65
CA GLU A 186 -3.68 16.04 -5.73
C GLU A 186 -3.07 16.74 -4.50
N GLU A 187 -3.38 16.25 -3.30
CA GLU A 187 -2.83 16.80 -2.06
C GLU A 187 -1.32 16.60 -1.96
N ILE A 188 -0.84 15.43 -2.39
CA ILE A 188 0.60 15.17 -2.47
C ILE A 188 1.26 16.10 -3.50
N GLY A 189 0.60 16.42 -4.61
CA GLY A 189 1.08 17.42 -5.57
C GLY A 189 1.20 18.81 -4.95
N GLY A 190 0.25 19.21 -4.10
CA GLY A 190 0.34 20.43 -3.30
C GLY A 190 1.55 20.42 -2.35
N LEU A 191 1.82 19.29 -1.69
CA LEU A 191 3.00 19.12 -0.84
C LEU A 191 4.30 19.23 -1.66
N VAL A 192 4.37 18.57 -2.81
CA VAL A 192 5.55 18.66 -3.69
C VAL A 192 5.83 20.10 -4.06
N ALA A 193 4.82 20.84 -4.55
CA ALA A 193 4.98 22.24 -4.92
C ALA A 193 5.46 23.10 -3.74
N PHE A 194 4.93 22.85 -2.55
CA PHE A 194 5.33 23.54 -1.33
C PHE A 194 6.79 23.26 -0.94
N VAL A 195 7.21 21.99 -0.97
CA VAL A 195 8.61 21.61 -0.66
C VAL A 195 9.56 22.20 -1.68
N ARG A 196 9.24 22.17 -2.97
CA ARG A 196 10.09 22.78 -4.02
C ARG A 196 10.32 24.27 -3.82
N ALA A 197 9.32 24.99 -3.30
CA ALA A 197 9.43 26.43 -3.04
C ALA A 197 10.32 26.78 -1.84
N HIS A 198 10.48 25.87 -0.86
CA HIS A 198 11.13 26.16 0.42
C HIS A 198 12.41 25.34 0.68
N SER A 199 12.51 24.16 0.08
CA SER A 199 13.64 23.23 0.21
C SER A 199 13.83 22.44 -1.11
N PRO A 200 14.25 23.11 -2.20
CA PRO A 200 14.29 22.52 -3.55
C PRO A 200 15.18 21.28 -3.68
N ASP A 201 16.22 21.16 -2.84
CA ASP A 201 17.20 20.06 -2.86
C ASP A 201 16.77 18.82 -2.04
N SER A 202 15.66 18.92 -1.31
CA SER A 202 15.09 17.81 -0.54
C SER A 202 14.32 16.85 -1.45
N PHE A 203 14.50 15.56 -1.22
CA PHE A 203 13.68 14.54 -1.88
C PHE A 203 12.28 14.50 -1.27
N VAL A 204 11.23 14.53 -2.08
CA VAL A 204 9.87 14.20 -1.66
C VAL A 204 9.62 12.72 -1.93
N VAL A 205 9.61 11.92 -0.86
CA VAL A 205 9.44 10.47 -0.92
C VAL A 205 8.06 10.08 -0.43
N VAL A 206 7.37 9.25 -1.19
CA VAL A 206 6.01 8.81 -0.92
C VAL A 206 5.98 7.30 -0.70
N ASP A 207 5.56 6.87 0.50
CA ASP A 207 5.07 5.50 0.65
C ASP A 207 3.71 5.39 -0.04
N ASN A 208 3.70 4.71 -1.18
CA ASN A 208 2.56 4.62 -2.09
C ASN A 208 1.76 3.33 -1.89
N CYS A 209 2.12 2.50 -0.90
CA CYS A 209 1.43 1.25 -0.61
C CYS A 209 -0.09 1.45 -0.53
N TYR A 210 -0.83 0.56 -1.19
CA TYR A 210 -2.29 0.53 -1.27
C TYR A 210 -2.92 1.61 -2.16
N GLY A 211 -2.16 2.61 -2.58
CA GLY A 211 -2.63 3.72 -3.43
C GLY A 211 -2.46 3.46 -4.93
N GLU A 212 -1.71 2.43 -5.32
CA GLU A 212 -1.45 2.17 -6.73
C GLU A 212 -2.76 1.88 -7.48
N PHE A 213 -2.95 2.57 -8.60
CA PHE A 213 -4.09 2.47 -9.52
C PHE A 213 -5.46 2.87 -8.95
N THR A 214 -5.52 3.46 -7.75
CA THR A 214 -6.77 4.00 -7.18
C THR A 214 -7.19 5.33 -7.81
N GLU A 215 -6.23 6.03 -8.42
CA GLU A 215 -6.39 7.25 -9.19
C GLU A 215 -5.75 7.08 -10.59
N GLU A 216 -6.04 7.97 -11.54
CA GLU A 216 -5.45 7.89 -12.90
C GLU A 216 -3.96 8.25 -12.93
N ARG A 217 -3.54 9.08 -11.97
CA ARG A 217 -2.15 9.53 -11.78
C ARG A 217 -1.58 8.93 -10.51
N GLU A 218 -0.27 8.83 -10.47
CA GLU A 218 0.51 8.43 -9.29
C GLU A 218 1.35 9.61 -8.80
N PRO A 219 1.89 9.58 -7.57
CA PRO A 219 2.60 10.73 -7.01
C PRO A 219 3.80 11.22 -7.82
N CYS A 220 4.50 10.36 -8.57
CA CYS A 220 5.59 10.81 -9.46
C CYS A 220 5.08 11.72 -10.59
N ALA A 221 3.87 11.50 -11.11
CA ALA A 221 3.26 12.36 -12.12
C ALA A 221 2.93 13.77 -11.62
N VAL A 222 2.98 14.01 -10.31
CA VAL A 222 2.84 15.34 -9.68
C VAL A 222 4.14 15.80 -9.00
N GLY A 223 5.28 15.17 -9.33
CA GLY A 223 6.62 15.63 -9.00
C GLY A 223 7.25 15.04 -7.73
N ALA A 224 6.68 13.98 -7.16
CA ALA A 224 7.36 13.21 -6.12
C ALA A 224 8.65 12.56 -6.67
N ASP A 225 9.75 12.66 -5.92
CA ASP A 225 11.06 12.18 -6.37
C ASP A 225 11.21 10.67 -6.30
N LEU A 226 10.43 10.01 -5.45
CA LEU A 226 10.45 8.56 -5.27
C LEU A 226 9.12 8.09 -4.67
N VAL A 227 8.43 7.19 -5.35
CA VAL A 227 7.35 6.35 -4.80
C VAL A 227 7.90 4.96 -4.49
N ILE A 228 7.41 4.38 -3.41
CA ILE A 228 7.86 3.07 -2.93
C ILE A 228 6.64 2.22 -2.58
N GLY A 229 6.67 0.93 -2.92
CA GLY A 229 5.61 0.01 -2.54
C GLY A 229 5.95 -1.47 -2.71
N SER A 230 4.94 -2.32 -2.50
CA SER A 230 5.09 -3.78 -2.48
C SER A 230 4.34 -4.44 -3.65
N LEU A 231 4.92 -5.50 -4.22
CA LEU A 231 4.28 -6.26 -5.29
C LEU A 231 3.21 -7.24 -4.79
N ILE A 232 3.23 -7.65 -3.52
CA ILE A 232 2.13 -8.47 -2.95
C ILE A 232 0.91 -7.62 -2.52
N LYS A 233 0.88 -6.36 -2.95
CA LYS A 233 -0.23 -5.42 -2.81
C LYS A 233 -0.86 -5.14 -4.17
N ASN A 234 -1.48 -3.98 -4.32
CA ASN A 234 -2.14 -3.49 -5.52
C ASN A 234 -1.40 -3.82 -6.82
N PRO A 235 -0.11 -3.45 -6.99
CA PRO A 235 0.46 -3.46 -8.32
C PRO A 235 0.95 -4.83 -8.80
N GLY A 236 0.98 -5.85 -7.94
CA GLY A 236 1.20 -7.23 -8.40
C GLY A 236 -0.09 -7.97 -8.73
N GLY A 237 -1.26 -7.34 -8.60
CA GLY A 237 -2.54 -7.84 -9.12
C GLY A 237 -3.01 -9.19 -8.54
N GLY A 238 -2.36 -9.71 -7.50
CA GLY A 238 -2.58 -11.07 -6.98
C GLY A 238 -1.81 -12.17 -7.71
N MET A 239 -0.85 -11.82 -8.57
CA MET A 239 -0.01 -12.79 -9.29
C MET A 239 1.47 -12.68 -8.96
N ALA A 240 1.95 -11.55 -8.45
CA ALA A 240 3.32 -11.45 -7.97
C ALA A 240 3.46 -12.24 -6.66
N GLU A 241 4.38 -13.20 -6.64
CA GLU A 241 4.63 -14.08 -5.48
C GLU A 241 5.38 -13.37 -4.35
N THR A 242 6.18 -12.35 -4.70
CA THR A 242 6.93 -11.51 -3.76
C THR A 242 7.41 -10.25 -4.50
N GLY A 243 8.12 -9.38 -3.79
CA GLY A 243 8.84 -8.26 -4.38
C GLY A 243 8.36 -6.89 -3.92
N GLY A 244 9.10 -5.89 -4.37
CA GLY A 244 8.79 -4.48 -4.17
C GLY A 244 9.25 -3.65 -5.37
N TYR A 245 8.83 -2.40 -5.38
CA TYR A 245 9.21 -1.44 -6.40
C TYR A 245 9.61 -0.11 -5.78
N LEU A 246 10.49 0.59 -6.47
CA LEU A 246 10.77 2.00 -6.29
C LEU A 246 10.72 2.66 -7.67
N ALA A 247 9.99 3.76 -7.83
CA ALA A 247 9.93 4.51 -9.07
C ALA A 247 10.05 6.01 -8.79
N GLY A 248 10.76 6.76 -9.61
CA GLY A 248 10.93 8.20 -9.39
C GLY A 248 11.99 8.83 -10.27
N SER A 249 12.66 9.85 -9.74
CA SER A 249 13.81 10.47 -10.40
C SER A 249 14.92 9.43 -10.60
N ARG A 250 15.65 9.56 -11.72
CA ARG A 250 16.76 8.66 -12.05
C ARG A 250 17.77 8.58 -10.91
N ARG A 251 18.07 9.72 -10.28
CA ARG A 251 19.04 9.80 -9.18
C ARG A 251 18.57 9.07 -7.93
N ALA A 252 17.30 9.22 -7.54
CA ALA A 252 16.77 8.55 -6.35
C ALA A 252 16.77 7.02 -6.54
N VAL A 253 16.34 6.55 -7.72
CA VAL A 253 16.32 5.12 -8.05
C VAL A 253 17.73 4.52 -8.13
N GLU A 254 18.68 5.23 -8.73
CA GLU A 254 20.09 4.81 -8.78
C GLU A 254 20.66 4.62 -7.37
N LEU A 255 20.47 5.61 -6.49
CA LEU A 255 20.93 5.53 -5.09
C LEU A 255 20.30 4.36 -4.32
N ALA A 256 19.00 4.14 -4.51
CA ALA A 256 18.31 3.00 -3.92
C ALA A 256 18.86 1.67 -4.46
N SER A 257 19.20 1.59 -5.75
CA SER A 257 19.76 0.37 -6.35
C SER A 257 21.09 -0.05 -5.72
N TYR A 258 21.95 0.92 -5.36
CA TYR A 258 23.20 0.64 -4.66
C TYR A 258 22.98 0.14 -3.25
N ARG A 259 21.92 0.61 -2.58
CA ARG A 259 21.55 0.11 -1.25
C ARG A 259 21.01 -1.31 -1.31
N LEU A 260 20.21 -1.65 -2.32
CA LEU A 260 19.71 -3.01 -2.51
C LEU A 260 20.84 -4.01 -2.80
N THR A 261 21.87 -3.56 -3.52
CA THR A 261 22.97 -4.41 -3.99
C THR A 261 24.32 -3.94 -3.43
N SER A 262 25.10 -3.22 -4.23
CA SER A 262 26.36 -2.60 -3.84
C SER A 262 26.67 -1.38 -4.72
N PRO A 263 27.41 -0.38 -4.21
CA PRO A 263 27.97 0.69 -5.02
C PRO A 263 28.78 0.15 -6.21
N GLY A 264 28.64 0.78 -7.36
CA GLY A 264 29.28 0.36 -8.61
C GLY A 264 28.47 -0.65 -9.41
N THR A 265 27.74 -1.56 -8.75
CA THR A 265 26.91 -2.56 -9.46
C THR A 265 25.46 -2.11 -9.62
N GLY A 266 24.84 -1.62 -8.53
CA GLY A 266 23.48 -1.10 -8.54
C GLY A 266 22.45 -2.03 -9.19
N ALA A 267 21.66 -1.50 -10.13
CA ALA A 267 20.56 -2.22 -10.76
C ALA A 267 20.97 -3.28 -11.80
N GLU A 268 22.27 -3.40 -12.13
CA GLU A 268 22.77 -4.26 -13.23
C GLU A 268 22.73 -5.76 -12.89
N VAL A 269 22.70 -6.11 -11.60
CA VAL A 269 22.68 -7.51 -11.12
C VAL A 269 21.39 -7.85 -10.39
N GLY A 270 21.18 -9.15 -10.19
CA GLY A 270 20.02 -9.72 -9.52
C GLY A 270 19.23 -10.60 -10.47
N ALA A 271 19.58 -11.88 -10.54
CA ALA A 271 18.90 -12.86 -11.37
C ALA A 271 17.40 -12.96 -11.04
N THR A 272 16.57 -13.10 -12.07
CA THR A 272 15.10 -13.11 -11.95
C THR A 272 14.53 -14.46 -11.56
N MET A 273 15.25 -15.56 -11.79
CA MET A 273 14.86 -16.90 -11.34
C MET A 273 13.41 -17.25 -11.73
N GLY A 274 12.98 -16.85 -12.93
CA GLY A 274 11.65 -17.09 -13.47
C GLY A 274 10.54 -16.16 -12.95
N GLN A 275 10.86 -15.18 -12.11
CA GLN A 275 9.87 -14.29 -11.48
C GLN A 275 9.43 -13.11 -12.36
N ASN A 276 10.03 -12.91 -13.53
CA ASN A 276 9.57 -11.90 -14.48
C ASN A 276 8.10 -12.13 -14.85
N LYS A 277 7.73 -13.35 -15.28
CA LYS A 277 6.37 -13.66 -15.75
C LYS A 277 5.26 -13.29 -14.75
N PRO A 278 5.29 -13.72 -13.47
CA PRO A 278 4.27 -13.32 -12.51
C PRO A 278 4.23 -11.80 -12.27
N MET A 279 5.35 -11.10 -12.29
CA MET A 279 5.37 -9.63 -12.13
C MET A 279 4.75 -8.88 -13.31
N TYR A 280 5.09 -9.26 -14.55
CA TYR A 280 4.46 -8.68 -15.75
C TYR A 280 2.96 -8.95 -15.78
N LYS A 281 2.57 -10.20 -15.50
CA LYS A 281 1.16 -10.59 -15.44
C LYS A 281 0.45 -9.79 -14.34
N GLY A 282 1.05 -9.69 -13.15
CA GLY A 282 0.52 -8.95 -12.02
C GLY A 282 0.25 -7.50 -12.36
N LEU A 283 1.23 -6.81 -12.95
CA LEU A 283 1.07 -5.41 -13.37
C LEU A 283 -0.06 -5.24 -14.40
N PHE A 284 -0.19 -6.15 -15.36
CA PHE A 284 -1.28 -6.12 -16.35
C PHE A 284 -2.67 -6.25 -15.69
N TYR A 285 -2.82 -7.13 -14.70
CA TYR A 285 -4.08 -7.30 -13.98
C TYR A 285 -4.34 -6.23 -12.91
N ALA A 286 -3.30 -5.56 -12.42
CA ALA A 286 -3.39 -4.66 -11.26
C ALA A 286 -4.50 -3.61 -11.34
N PRO A 287 -4.69 -2.84 -12.44
CA PRO A 287 -5.79 -1.87 -12.52
C PRO A 287 -7.17 -2.50 -12.32
N HIS A 288 -7.39 -3.70 -12.88
CA HIS A 288 -8.64 -4.43 -12.73
C HIS A 288 -8.82 -4.95 -11.30
N THR A 289 -7.79 -5.58 -10.74
CA THR A 289 -7.83 -6.15 -9.38
C THR A 289 -8.06 -5.07 -8.33
N VAL A 290 -7.39 -3.92 -8.45
CA VAL A 290 -7.59 -2.76 -7.57
C VAL A 290 -9.02 -2.24 -7.66
N ALA A 291 -9.61 -2.19 -8.86
CA ALA A 291 -11.01 -1.82 -9.04
C ALA A 291 -11.95 -2.78 -8.29
N GLN A 292 -11.68 -4.09 -8.30
CA GLN A 292 -12.46 -5.07 -7.56
C GLN A 292 -12.35 -4.88 -6.04
N ALA A 293 -11.13 -4.64 -5.54
CA ALA A 293 -10.89 -4.35 -4.13
C ALA A 293 -11.61 -3.07 -3.67
N LEU A 294 -11.55 -1.98 -4.45
CA LEU A 294 -12.24 -0.72 -4.16
C LEU A 294 -13.77 -0.89 -4.13
N LYS A 295 -14.34 -1.62 -5.10
CA LYS A 295 -15.78 -1.94 -5.12
C LYS A 295 -16.19 -2.75 -3.88
N THR A 296 -15.34 -3.67 -3.46
CA THR A 296 -15.55 -4.47 -2.24
C THR A 296 -15.48 -3.59 -0.99
N ALA A 297 -14.52 -2.68 -0.91
CA ALA A 297 -14.39 -1.72 0.19
C ALA A 297 -15.62 -0.79 0.31
N HIS A 298 -16.15 -0.29 -0.80
CA HIS A 298 -17.42 0.46 -0.81
C HIS A 298 -18.61 -0.37 -0.34
N LEU A 299 -18.69 -1.63 -0.75
CA LEU A 299 -19.73 -2.54 -0.28
C LEU A 299 -19.63 -2.80 1.22
N ALA A 300 -18.41 -3.04 1.73
CA ALA A 300 -18.14 -3.20 3.15
C ALA A 300 -18.61 -1.97 3.92
N ALA A 301 -18.18 -0.77 3.52
CA ALA A 301 -18.60 0.48 4.14
C ALA A 301 -20.13 0.60 4.18
N TYR A 302 -20.82 0.34 3.06
CA TYR A 302 -22.27 0.48 2.97
C TYR A 302 -23.00 -0.49 3.89
N ILE A 303 -22.59 -1.77 3.89
CA ILE A 303 -23.24 -2.81 4.70
C ILE A 303 -23.02 -2.53 6.19
N PHE A 304 -21.79 -2.25 6.62
CA PHE A 304 -21.51 -2.05 8.04
C PHE A 304 -22.07 -0.73 8.57
N ASP A 305 -22.10 0.34 7.76
CA ASP A 305 -22.82 1.58 8.09
C ASP A 305 -24.33 1.32 8.28
N ALA A 306 -24.97 0.59 7.35
CA ALA A 306 -26.38 0.23 7.45
C ALA A 306 -26.71 -0.69 8.64
N LEU A 307 -25.72 -1.44 9.14
CA LEU A 307 -25.82 -2.25 10.36
C LEU A 307 -25.53 -1.45 11.64
N GLY A 308 -25.24 -0.15 11.54
CA GLY A 308 -25.02 0.75 12.66
C GLY A 308 -23.58 0.82 13.19
N PHE A 309 -22.61 0.25 12.46
CA PHE A 309 -21.20 0.39 12.79
C PHE A 309 -20.64 1.68 12.19
N ARG A 310 -19.72 2.32 12.92
CA ARG A 310 -18.94 3.42 12.35
C ARG A 310 -17.92 2.84 11.38
N VAL A 311 -17.88 3.38 10.16
CA VAL A 311 -16.95 2.98 9.10
C VAL A 311 -16.11 4.16 8.66
N GLU A 312 -14.91 3.89 8.16
CA GLU A 312 -14.03 4.92 7.61
C GLU A 312 -13.14 4.37 6.48
N PRO A 313 -13.11 4.96 5.28
CA PRO A 313 -13.99 6.04 4.81
C PRO A 313 -15.48 5.63 4.79
N ALA A 314 -16.39 6.59 4.75
CA ALA A 314 -17.80 6.30 4.50
C ALA A 314 -18.03 5.76 3.08
N TRP A 315 -19.17 5.10 2.87
CA TRP A 315 -19.46 4.43 1.59
C TRP A 315 -19.60 5.38 0.41
N ASN A 316 -19.91 6.65 0.66
CA ASN A 316 -20.10 7.71 -0.35
C ASN A 316 -18.87 8.62 -0.50
N GLU A 317 -17.79 8.37 0.23
CA GLU A 317 -16.55 9.14 0.13
C GLU A 317 -15.66 8.65 -1.01
N PRO A 318 -14.81 9.53 -1.59
CA PRO A 318 -13.77 9.11 -2.51
C PRO A 318 -12.74 8.23 -1.80
N ARG A 319 -12.05 7.37 -2.58
CA ARG A 319 -11.00 6.47 -2.09
C ARG A 319 -9.71 6.72 -2.83
N TYR A 320 -8.62 6.74 -2.07
CA TYR A 320 -7.26 6.92 -2.57
C TYR A 320 -6.34 5.75 -2.17
N ASP A 321 -6.87 4.78 -1.43
CA ASP A 321 -6.30 3.46 -1.18
C ASP A 321 -7.41 2.38 -1.11
N ILE A 322 -7.04 1.12 -0.92
CA ILE A 322 -7.97 -0.01 -0.80
C ILE A 322 -8.40 -0.33 0.64
N ILE A 323 -8.01 0.47 1.63
CA ILE A 323 -8.26 0.17 3.05
C ILE A 323 -9.69 0.59 3.40
N GLN A 324 -10.43 -0.32 4.05
CA GLN A 324 -11.70 -0.02 4.69
C GLN A 324 -11.63 -0.35 6.16
N THR A 325 -12.09 0.60 6.97
CA THR A 325 -12.10 0.46 8.42
C THR A 325 -13.53 0.25 8.91
N VAL A 326 -13.73 -0.69 9.85
CA VAL A 326 -14.99 -0.92 10.56
C VAL A 326 -14.70 -0.92 12.06
N ILE A 327 -15.28 0.04 12.79
CA ILE A 327 -15.13 0.13 14.24
C ILE A 327 -16.19 -0.78 14.87
N THR A 328 -15.76 -1.94 15.35
CA THR A 328 -16.67 -2.97 15.85
C THR A 328 -17.10 -2.72 17.29
N GLY A 329 -16.35 -1.90 18.04
CA GLY A 329 -16.66 -1.49 19.41
C GLY A 329 -16.36 -2.53 20.48
N SER A 330 -15.99 -3.77 20.11
CA SER A 330 -15.64 -4.83 21.06
C SER A 330 -14.64 -5.83 20.48
N ALA A 331 -13.85 -6.45 21.35
CA ALA A 331 -12.92 -7.52 20.94
C ALA A 331 -13.67 -8.68 20.26
N GLU A 332 -14.86 -9.03 20.75
CA GLU A 332 -15.71 -10.07 20.15
C GLU A 332 -16.18 -9.67 18.74
N GLY A 333 -16.60 -8.42 18.54
CA GLY A 333 -17.01 -7.91 17.23
C GLY A 333 -15.86 -7.96 16.22
N LEU A 334 -14.65 -7.54 16.62
CA LEU A 334 -13.44 -7.64 15.80
C LEU A 334 -13.13 -9.10 15.46
N CYS A 335 -13.18 -9.99 16.44
CA CYS A 335 -12.95 -11.41 16.19
C CYS A 335 -14.00 -12.02 15.26
N ALA A 336 -15.27 -11.69 15.44
CA ALA A 336 -16.36 -12.16 14.59
C ALA A 336 -16.20 -11.68 13.14
N PHE A 337 -15.79 -10.41 12.94
CA PHE A 337 -15.49 -9.87 11.63
C PHE A 337 -14.37 -10.68 10.94
N CYS A 338 -13.20 -10.81 11.57
CA CYS A 338 -12.07 -11.52 11.00
C CYS A 338 -12.39 -13.01 10.73
N ARG A 339 -13.07 -13.69 11.66
CA ARG A 339 -13.50 -15.09 11.46
C ARG A 339 -14.46 -15.23 10.29
N GLY A 340 -15.37 -14.28 10.10
CA GLY A 340 -16.29 -14.27 8.96
C GLY A 340 -15.55 -14.11 7.63
N ILE A 341 -14.57 -13.18 7.56
CA ILE A 341 -13.69 -13.03 6.39
C ILE A 341 -12.94 -14.32 6.10
N GLN A 342 -12.24 -14.89 7.09
CA GLN A 342 -11.46 -16.12 6.91
C GLN A 342 -12.33 -17.29 6.43
N SER A 343 -13.55 -17.44 6.96
CA SER A 343 -14.45 -18.53 6.58
C SER A 343 -14.91 -18.49 5.11
N ALA A 344 -14.78 -17.32 4.47
CA ALA A 344 -15.14 -17.07 3.08
C ALA A 344 -13.92 -16.93 2.16
N SER A 345 -12.70 -17.07 2.69
CA SER A 345 -11.46 -17.07 1.92
C SER A 345 -11.30 -18.38 1.11
N PRO A 346 -10.59 -18.36 -0.03
CA PRO A 346 -10.38 -19.56 -0.84
C PRO A 346 -9.36 -20.54 -0.23
N VAL A 347 -8.39 -20.04 0.54
CA VAL A 347 -7.35 -20.82 1.21
C VAL A 347 -7.60 -20.79 2.72
N ASP A 348 -7.35 -21.92 3.39
CA ASP A 348 -7.47 -22.04 4.86
C ASP A 348 -8.81 -21.60 5.44
N SER A 349 -9.90 -21.74 4.67
CA SER A 349 -11.25 -21.35 5.11
C SER A 349 -11.77 -22.14 6.33
N HIS A 350 -11.15 -23.29 6.61
CA HIS A 350 -11.43 -24.15 7.75
C HIS A 350 -10.62 -23.78 9.00
N VAL A 351 -9.59 -22.93 8.86
CA VAL A 351 -8.77 -22.45 9.96
C VAL A 351 -9.45 -21.23 10.58
N THR A 352 -9.74 -21.29 11.87
CA THR A 352 -10.36 -20.17 12.59
C THR A 352 -9.27 -19.27 13.16
N PRO A 353 -9.24 -17.97 12.81
CA PRO A 353 -8.24 -17.06 13.33
C PRO A 353 -8.50 -16.76 14.81
N GLU A 354 -7.41 -16.67 15.57
CA GLU A 354 -7.39 -16.33 16.98
C GLU A 354 -6.42 -15.18 17.24
N PRO A 355 -6.68 -14.34 18.27
CA PRO A 355 -5.74 -13.31 18.68
C PRO A 355 -4.39 -13.91 19.09
N TRP A 356 -3.29 -13.33 18.64
CA TRP A 356 -1.94 -13.76 19.01
C TRP A 356 -0.96 -12.59 19.10
N ALA A 357 0.14 -12.80 19.82
CA ALA A 357 1.19 -11.80 19.98
C ALA A 357 2.09 -11.76 18.73
N MET A 358 1.80 -10.85 17.80
CA MET A 358 2.56 -10.69 16.56
C MET A 358 3.82 -9.84 16.80
N PRO A 359 5.02 -10.29 16.34
CA PRO A 359 6.23 -9.49 16.42
C PRO A 359 6.05 -8.10 15.79
N GLY A 360 6.49 -7.06 16.50
CA GLY A 360 6.36 -5.65 16.08
C GLY A 360 5.09 -4.94 16.54
N TYR A 361 4.11 -5.66 17.13
CA TYR A 361 2.89 -5.07 17.69
C TYR A 361 2.90 -5.10 19.23
N ALA A 362 2.41 -4.02 19.85
CA ALA A 362 2.32 -3.91 21.31
C ALA A 362 1.16 -4.72 21.91
N ASP A 363 0.09 -4.92 21.15
CA ASP A 363 -1.12 -5.64 21.55
C ASP A 363 -1.26 -6.94 20.76
N GLN A 364 -2.08 -7.87 21.26
CA GLN A 364 -2.48 -9.02 20.45
C GLN A 364 -3.20 -8.55 19.18
N VAL A 365 -2.96 -9.23 18.06
CA VAL A 365 -3.59 -8.96 16.77
C VAL A 365 -4.35 -10.20 16.34
N ILE A 366 -5.52 -10.01 15.75
CA ILE A 366 -6.22 -11.06 14.99
C ILE A 366 -6.11 -10.75 13.50
N MET A 367 -5.92 -11.78 12.68
CA MET A 367 -5.73 -11.64 11.24
C MET A 367 -6.43 -12.77 10.50
N ALA A 368 -7.21 -12.41 9.48
CA ALA A 368 -7.76 -13.26 8.45
C ALA A 368 -6.95 -13.05 7.17
N ALA A 369 -6.29 -14.11 6.70
CA ALA A 369 -5.31 -14.07 5.62
C ALA A 369 -5.31 -15.36 4.78
N GLY A 370 -6.50 -15.86 4.43
CA GLY A 370 -6.67 -17.01 3.53
C GLY A 370 -6.35 -16.71 2.06
N ALA A 371 -5.12 -16.33 1.78
CA ALA A 371 -4.62 -15.88 0.48
C ALA A 371 -3.80 -16.96 -0.24
N PHE A 372 -3.74 -16.90 -1.57
CA PHE A 372 -2.85 -17.74 -2.39
C PHE A 372 -1.38 -17.35 -2.20
N VAL A 373 -1.09 -16.05 -2.18
CA VAL A 373 0.22 -15.51 -1.84
C VAL A 373 0.22 -15.12 -0.36
N GLN A 374 1.10 -15.74 0.43
CA GLN A 374 1.12 -15.53 1.88
C GLN A 374 1.36 -14.05 2.23
N GLY A 375 0.45 -13.47 3.00
CA GLY A 375 0.51 -12.06 3.41
C GLY A 375 0.12 -11.04 2.32
N SER A 376 -0.36 -11.51 1.16
CA SER A 376 -0.89 -10.66 0.11
C SER A 376 -2.13 -9.91 0.60
N SER A 377 -2.10 -8.59 0.46
CA SER A 377 -3.15 -7.68 0.95
C SER A 377 -3.96 -7.03 -0.17
N ILE A 378 -3.67 -7.38 -1.43
CA ILE A 378 -4.62 -7.21 -2.54
C ILE A 378 -5.62 -8.36 -2.62
N GLU A 379 -5.29 -9.50 -2.00
CA GLU A 379 -6.23 -10.57 -1.69
C GLU A 379 -7.09 -10.21 -0.48
N MET A 380 -8.28 -10.79 -0.42
CA MET A 380 -9.26 -10.49 0.61
C MET A 380 -8.70 -10.86 1.99
N SER A 381 -8.51 -9.85 2.84
CA SER A 381 -7.91 -10.00 4.17
C SER A 381 -8.51 -8.99 5.15
N ALA A 382 -8.40 -9.30 6.43
CA ALA A 382 -8.79 -8.38 7.48
C ALA A 382 -8.03 -8.62 8.78
N ASP A 383 -7.66 -7.55 9.46
CA ASP A 383 -6.89 -7.64 10.70
C ASP A 383 -7.15 -6.44 11.61
N GLY A 384 -6.73 -6.56 12.87
CA GLY A 384 -6.82 -5.45 13.81
C GLY A 384 -6.25 -5.78 15.19
N PRO A 385 -5.68 -4.79 15.89
CA PRO A 385 -5.20 -4.97 17.25
C PRO A 385 -6.38 -5.07 18.23
N LEU A 386 -6.24 -5.93 19.24
CA LEU A 386 -7.22 -6.13 20.32
C LEU A 386 -7.15 -5.01 21.36
N ARG A 387 -7.41 -3.79 20.92
CA ARG A 387 -7.51 -2.61 21.78
C ARG A 387 -8.65 -1.70 21.34
N PRO A 388 -9.25 -0.91 22.26
CA PRO A 388 -10.26 0.07 21.90
C PRO A 388 -9.79 1.03 20.78
N PRO A 389 -10.65 1.37 19.80
CA PRO A 389 -12.08 1.06 19.75
C PRO A 389 -12.41 -0.27 19.03
N TYR A 390 -11.45 -1.20 18.95
CA TYR A 390 -11.56 -2.50 18.26
C TYR A 390 -11.87 -2.35 16.79
N THR A 391 -10.87 -1.84 16.09
CA THR A 391 -10.98 -1.48 14.69
C THR A 391 -10.56 -2.64 13.81
N ALA A 392 -11.45 -3.09 12.92
CA ALA A 392 -11.12 -4.02 11.85
C ALA A 392 -10.67 -3.23 10.62
N PHE A 393 -9.49 -3.56 10.10
CA PHE A 393 -8.96 -3.07 8.85
C PHE A 393 -9.15 -4.17 7.80
N PHE A 394 -10.01 -3.90 6.83
CA PHE A 394 -10.34 -4.79 5.73
C PHE A 394 -9.72 -4.25 4.45
N GLN A 395 -9.16 -5.15 3.65
CA GLN A 395 -8.58 -4.81 2.36
C GLN A 395 -8.67 -5.96 1.35
N GLY A 396 -8.51 -5.58 0.09
CA GLY A 396 -8.34 -6.52 -1.01
C GLY A 396 -9.63 -7.21 -1.47
N GLY A 397 -9.45 -8.12 -2.41
CA GLY A 397 -10.51 -8.83 -3.12
C GLY A 397 -10.16 -8.94 -4.61
N LEU A 398 -9.60 -10.09 -5.01
CA LEU A 398 -9.17 -10.29 -6.40
C LEU A 398 -10.32 -10.16 -7.40
N THR A 399 -11.51 -10.58 -6.98
CA THR A 399 -12.77 -10.42 -7.71
C THR A 399 -13.78 -9.75 -6.81
N TYR A 400 -14.68 -8.95 -7.38
CA TYR A 400 -15.75 -8.33 -6.60
C TYR A 400 -16.71 -9.39 -6.05
N GLU A 401 -16.90 -10.50 -6.76
CA GLU A 401 -17.73 -11.62 -6.36
C GLU A 401 -17.21 -12.28 -5.08
N SER A 402 -15.92 -12.62 -5.04
CA SER A 402 -15.29 -13.19 -3.84
C SER A 402 -15.30 -12.19 -2.68
N GLY A 403 -14.97 -10.92 -2.97
CA GLY A 403 -15.00 -9.85 -1.98
C GLY A 403 -16.40 -9.66 -1.38
N LYS A 404 -17.43 -9.59 -2.23
CA LYS A 404 -18.83 -9.51 -1.82
C LYS A 404 -19.20 -10.67 -0.90
N LEU A 405 -18.91 -11.91 -1.29
CA LEU A 405 -19.22 -13.08 -0.45
C LEU A 405 -18.53 -13.00 0.91
N GLY A 406 -17.27 -12.56 0.98
CA GLY A 406 -16.58 -12.36 2.24
C GLY A 406 -17.20 -11.29 3.14
N ILE A 407 -17.57 -10.15 2.58
CA ILE A 407 -18.27 -9.09 3.33
C ILE A 407 -19.60 -9.58 3.89
N LEU A 408 -20.39 -10.32 3.10
CA LEU A 408 -21.66 -10.88 3.57
C LEU A 408 -21.44 -11.92 4.68
N ALA A 409 -20.38 -12.72 4.59
CA ALA A 409 -20.00 -13.68 5.63
C ALA A 409 -19.61 -12.98 6.94
N ALA A 410 -18.78 -11.93 6.85
CA ALA A 410 -18.38 -11.12 8.00
C ALA A 410 -19.57 -10.43 8.66
N ALA A 411 -20.47 -9.83 7.88
CA ALA A 411 -21.70 -9.22 8.40
C ALA A 411 -22.58 -10.25 9.12
N ASP A 412 -22.74 -11.46 8.58
CA ASP A 412 -23.56 -12.51 9.19
C ASP A 412 -22.92 -13.02 10.49
N ALA A 413 -21.61 -13.21 10.51
CA ALA A 413 -20.86 -13.58 11.70
C ALA A 413 -21.00 -12.54 12.82
N MET A 414 -20.91 -11.24 12.50
CA MET A 414 -21.08 -10.17 13.48
C MET A 414 -22.52 -10.10 14.02
N LEU A 415 -23.55 -10.24 13.19
CA LEU A 415 -24.94 -10.26 13.65
C LEU A 415 -25.24 -11.45 14.57
N ARG A 416 -24.59 -12.60 14.35
CA ARG A 416 -24.72 -13.75 15.25
C ARG A 416 -24.01 -13.52 16.58
N ALA A 417 -22.85 -12.86 16.58
CA ALA A 417 -22.13 -12.51 17.79
C ALA A 417 -22.91 -11.53 18.67
N GLN A 418 -23.57 -10.52 18.09
CA GLN A 418 -24.40 -9.55 18.84
C GLN A 418 -25.66 -10.14 19.49
N LYS A 419 -26.11 -11.34 19.09
CA LYS A 419 -27.30 -12.00 19.64
C LYS A 419 -26.99 -12.95 20.80
N LYS A 420 -25.72 -13.24 21.05
CA LYS A 420 -25.25 -13.99 22.20
C LYS A 420 -25.00 -13.04 23.35
#